data_AF-A0A269PU03-F1
#
_entry.id   AF-A0A269PU03-F1
#
_cell.length_a   1.000
_cell.length_b   1.000
_cell.length_c   1.000
_cell.angle_alpha   90.00
_cell.angle_beta   90.00
_cell.angle_gamma   90.00
#
_symmetry.space_group_name_H-M   'P 1'
#
loop_
_entity.id
_entity.type
_entity.pdbx_description
1 polymer ?
#
loop_
_entity_poly.entity_id
_entity_poly.type
_entity_poly.pdbx_seq_one_letter_code
_entity_poly.pdbx_strand_id
1 'polypeptide(L)'
;MIDFSGVELKNLRKEAGYTQKELAVIIGISRETVVAIENEHPKTIDSLSLEVVNAWWVTCRKSVSESSQLSFKVQVMKFFGI
;
A
#
# COMPACT_ATOMS: atom_id res chain seq x y z
N MET A 1 -5.83 9.28 16.29
CA MET A 1 -5.90 7.97 15.62
C MET A 1 -4.80 8.02 14.57
N ILE A 2 -3.89 7.04 14.54
CA ILE A 2 -2.83 7.04 13.53
C ILE A 2 -3.45 6.35 12.31
N ASP A 3 -4.02 7.15 11.41
CA ASP A 3 -4.71 6.63 10.23
C ASP A 3 -3.66 6.14 9.23
N PHE A 4 -3.80 4.90 8.76
CA PHE A 4 -2.95 4.39 7.68
C PHE A 4 -3.25 5.18 6.42
N SER A 5 -2.22 5.83 5.91
CA SER A 5 -2.42 6.61 4.70
C SER A 5 -2.29 5.73 3.47
N GLY A 6 -3.39 5.60 2.73
CA GLY A 6 -3.39 5.01 1.40
C GLY A 6 -2.46 5.74 0.41
N VAL A 7 -2.05 6.97 0.74
CA VAL A 7 -1.03 7.74 0.01
C VAL A 7 0.32 7.04 0.01
N GLU A 8 0.68 6.33 1.07
CA GLU A 8 1.99 5.65 1.14
C GLU A 8 2.04 4.42 0.25
N LEU A 9 0.96 3.65 0.20
CA LEU A 9 0.80 2.56 -0.75
C LEU A 9 0.84 3.06 -2.20
N LYS A 10 0.23 4.23 -2.45
CA LYS A 10 0.28 4.90 -3.75
C LYS A 10 1.70 5.31 -4.14
N ASN A 11 2.44 5.89 -3.22
CA ASN A 11 3.83 6.31 -3.44
C ASN A 11 4.71 5.10 -3.74
N LEU A 12 4.59 4.05 -2.93
CA LEU A 12 5.31 2.79 -3.10
C LEU A 12 5.01 2.15 -4.47
N ARG A 13 3.74 2.12 -4.89
CA ARG A 13 3.35 1.60 -6.21
C ARG A 13 3.97 2.41 -7.34
N LYS A 14 3.87 3.74 -7.26
CA LYS A 14 4.37 4.65 -8.30
C LYS A 14 5.88 4.52 -8.47
N GLU A 15 6.64 4.48 -7.37
CA GLU A 15 8.09 4.30 -7.41
C GLU A 15 8.46 2.93 -7.99
N ALA A 16 7.70 1.89 -7.66
CA ALA A 16 7.88 0.56 -8.24
C ALA A 16 7.51 0.45 -9.74
N GLY A 17 6.95 1.51 -10.34
CA GLY A 17 6.65 1.58 -11.77
C GLY A 17 5.34 0.89 -12.19
N TYR A 18 4.49 0.47 -11.25
CA TYR A 18 3.23 -0.21 -11.57
C TYR A 18 2.09 0.77 -11.78
N THR A 19 1.23 0.51 -12.74
CA THR A 19 -0.12 1.08 -12.79
C THR A 19 -1.02 0.46 -11.70
N GLN A 20 -2.14 1.11 -11.38
CA GLN A 20 -3.12 0.55 -10.44
C GLN A 20 -3.67 -0.80 -10.91
N LYS A 21 -3.84 -0.97 -12.22
CA LYS A 21 -4.35 -2.22 -12.81
C LYS A 21 -3.34 -3.35 -12.70
N GLU A 22 -2.07 -3.09 -13.02
CA GLU A 22 -1.01 -4.12 -12.92
C GLU A 22 -0.84 -4.59 -11.49
N LEU A 23 -0.76 -3.66 -10.54
CA LEU A 23 -0.66 -4.02 -9.14
C LEU A 23 -1.87 -4.85 -8.67
N ALA A 24 -3.09 -4.40 -8.99
CA ALA A 24 -4.32 -5.09 -8.63
C ALA A 24 -4.32 -6.55 -9.11
N VAL A 25 -3.89 -6.78 -10.35
CA VAL A 25 -3.74 -8.12 -10.94
C VAL A 25 -2.71 -8.96 -10.17
N ILE A 26 -1.56 -8.38 -9.81
CA ILE A 26 -0.48 -9.09 -9.10
C ILE A 26 -0.93 -9.50 -7.69
N ILE A 27 -1.60 -8.62 -6.96
CA ILE A 27 -1.99 -8.86 -5.55
C ILE A 27 -3.39 -9.49 -5.41
N GLY A 28 -4.10 -9.73 -6.51
CA GLY A 28 -5.37 -10.45 -6.52
C GLY A 28 -6.58 -9.65 -6.02
N ILE A 29 -6.59 -8.33 -6.20
CA ILE A 29 -7.74 -7.46 -5.87
C ILE A 29 -8.26 -6.71 -7.09
N SER A 30 -9.40 -6.03 -6.97
CA SER A 30 -9.90 -5.19 -8.07
C SER A 30 -9.09 -3.89 -8.19
N ARG A 31 -9.02 -3.34 -9.41
CA ARG A 31 -8.42 -2.01 -9.65
C ARG A 31 -9.18 -0.94 -8.86
N GLU A 32 -10.49 -1.07 -8.74
CA GLU A 32 -11.37 -0.18 -7.97
C GLU A 32 -11.00 -0.20 -6.49
N THR A 33 -10.65 -1.37 -5.93
CA THR A 33 -10.13 -1.50 -4.56
C THR A 33 -8.81 -0.77 -4.40
N VAL A 34 -7.87 -0.90 -5.36
CA VAL A 34 -6.62 -0.11 -5.36
C VAL A 34 -6.92 1.38 -5.36
N VAL A 35 -7.82 1.86 -6.23
CA VAL A 35 -8.23 3.27 -6.30
C VAL A 35 -8.83 3.73 -4.97
N ALA A 36 -9.69 2.91 -4.34
CA ALA A 36 -10.34 3.26 -3.09
C ALA A 36 -9.33 3.34 -1.92
N ILE A 37 -8.36 2.43 -1.88
CA ILE A 37 -7.24 2.48 -0.93
C ILE A 37 -6.43 3.76 -1.15
N GLU A 38 -5.96 4.01 -2.37
CA GLU A 38 -5.07 5.14 -2.69
C GLU A 38 -5.70 6.54 -2.54
N ASN A 39 -7.04 6.61 -2.47
CA ASN A 39 -7.79 7.83 -2.22
C ASN A 39 -8.44 7.84 -0.84
N GLU A 40 -8.02 6.93 0.06
CA GLU A 40 -8.41 6.91 1.47
C GLU A 40 -9.93 6.85 1.68
N HIS A 41 -10.64 6.07 0.86
CA HIS A 41 -12.07 5.85 1.07
C HIS A 41 -12.30 5.23 2.45
N PRO A 42 -13.08 5.88 3.37
CA PRO A 42 -13.12 5.50 4.78
C PRO A 42 -13.41 4.03 5.02
N LYS A 43 -14.50 3.52 4.44
CA LYS A 43 -14.89 2.10 4.56
C LYS A 43 -13.83 1.13 4.07
N THR A 44 -13.05 1.52 3.05
CA THR A 44 -11.99 0.66 2.50
C THR A 44 -10.79 0.64 3.43
N ILE A 45 -10.38 1.80 3.95
CA ILE A 45 -9.29 1.93 4.92
C ILE A 45 -9.63 1.19 6.22
N ASP A 46 -10.85 1.36 6.75
CA ASP A 46 -11.31 0.67 7.96
C ASP A 46 -11.27 -0.86 7.83
N SER A 47 -11.43 -1.37 6.60
CA SER A 47 -11.41 -2.81 6.29
C SER A 47 -10.07 -3.30 5.75
N LEU A 48 -9.06 -2.44 5.65
CA LEU A 48 -7.81 -2.77 4.99
C LEU A 48 -7.03 -3.80 5.81
N SER A 49 -6.83 -4.99 5.25
CA SER A 49 -6.15 -6.08 5.93
C SER A 49 -4.63 -5.98 5.82
N LEU A 50 -3.93 -6.51 6.83
CA LEU A 50 -2.48 -6.66 6.81
C LEU A 50 -2.00 -7.53 5.63
N GLU A 51 -2.83 -8.49 5.19
CA GLU A 51 -2.55 -9.33 4.02
C GLU A 51 -2.41 -8.49 2.75
N VAL A 52 -3.34 -7.56 2.50
CA VAL A 52 -3.28 -6.66 1.33
C VAL A 52 -2.05 -5.76 1.43
N VAL A 53 -1.78 -5.18 2.60
CA VAL A 53 -0.61 -4.32 2.82
C VAL A 53 0.70 -5.10 2.59
N ASN A 54 0.79 -6.34 3.08
CA ASN A 54 1.97 -7.18 2.92
C ASN A 54 2.16 -7.63 1.45
N ALA A 55 1.09 -8.02 0.76
CA ALA A 55 1.15 -8.37 -0.65
C ALA A 55 1.62 -7.19 -1.51
N TRP A 56 1.11 -5.99 -1.23
CA TRP A 56 1.53 -4.74 -1.86
C TRP A 56 3.01 -4.46 -1.61
N TRP A 57 3.44 -4.58 -0.35
CA TRP A 57 4.83 -4.41 0.05
C TRP A 57 5.77 -5.39 -0.66
N VAL A 58 5.48 -6.70 -0.63
CA VAL A 58 6.31 -7.73 -1.26
C VAL A 58 6.42 -7.51 -2.77
N THR A 59 5.34 -7.04 -3.40
CA THR A 59 5.31 -6.73 -4.83
C THR A 59 6.21 -5.53 -5.17
N CYS A 60 6.11 -4.44 -4.42
CA CYS A 60 6.81 -3.20 -4.76
C CYS A 60 8.25 -3.15 -4.24
N ARG A 61 8.58 -3.79 -3.11
CA ARG A 61 9.85 -3.56 -2.39
C ARG A 61 11.12 -3.78 -3.22
N LYS A 62 11.06 -4.65 -4.23
CA LYS A 62 12.22 -4.96 -5.09
C LYS A 62 12.57 -3.83 -6.07
N SER A 63 11.62 -2.95 -6.32
CA SER A 63 11.70 -1.89 -7.33
C SER A 63 11.74 -0.49 -6.72
N VAL A 64 11.86 -0.38 -5.39
CA VAL A 64 11.90 0.90 -4.66
C VAL A 64 13.20 1.02 -3.86
N SER A 65 13.65 2.26 -3.68
CA SER A 65 14.89 2.62 -2.99
C SER A 65 14.89 2.18 -1.51
N GLU A 66 16.08 1.92 -0.95
CA GLU A 66 16.24 1.57 0.47
C GLU A 66 15.63 2.62 1.41
N SER A 67 15.71 3.90 1.05
CA SER A 67 15.07 4.99 1.79
C SER A 67 13.55 4.87 1.81
N SER A 68 12.93 4.56 0.67
CA SER A 68 11.47 4.37 0.59
C SER A 68 11.04 3.10 1.32
N GLN A 69 11.85 2.04 1.26
CA GLN A 69 11.64 0.82 2.05
C GLN A 69 11.63 1.10 3.56
N LEU A 70 12.60 1.89 4.05
CA LEU A 70 12.70 2.25 5.46
C LEU A 70 11.53 3.14 5.89
N SER A 71 11.22 4.17 5.09
CA SER A 71 10.08 5.06 5.34
C SER A 71 8.77 4.26 5.43
N PHE A 72 8.53 3.36 4.49
CA PHE A 72 7.33 2.53 4.47
C PHE A 72 7.24 1.63 5.73
N LYS A 73 8.34 0.96 6.13
CA LYS A 73 8.35 0.13 7.34
C LYS A 73 8.01 0.92 8.61
N VAL A 74 8.60 2.11 8.77
CA VAL A 74 8.33 2.99 9.92
C VAL A 74 6.85 3.36 9.99
N GLN A 75 6.23 3.63 8.85
CA GLN A 75 4.82 4.00 8.78
C GLN A 75 3.88 2.82 9.05
N VAL A 76 4.20 1.64 8.51
CA VAL A 76 3.46 0.40 8.79
C VAL A 76 3.53 0.03 10.28
N MET A 77 4.71 0.13 10.92
CA MET A 77 4.87 -0.11 12.36
C MET A 77 4.01 0.84 13.20
N LYS A 78 4.05 2.14 12.89
CA LYS A 78 3.20 3.14 13.54
C LYS A 78 1.71 2.85 13.38
N PHE A 79 1.30 2.33 12.23
CA PHE A 79 -0.11 2.04 11.97
C PHE A 79 -0.61 0.80 12.72
N PHE A 80 0.11 -0.33 12.62
CA PHE A 80 -0.33 -1.57 13.24
C PHE A 80 0.03 -1.66 14.74
N GLY A 81 0.72 -0.66 15.29
CA GLY A 81 1.09 -0.60 16.71
C GLY A 81 2.12 -1.66 17.10
N ILE A 82 3.04 -1.98 16.18
CA ILE A 82 4.12 -2.98 16.35
C ILE A 82 5.46 -2.27 16.46
#